data_AF-A0A4V2YSW6-F1
#
_entry.id   AF-A0A4V2YSW6-F1
#
_cell.length_a   1.000
_cell.length_b   1.000
_cell.length_c   1.000
_cell.angle_alpha   90.00
_cell.angle_beta   90.00
_cell.angle_gamma   90.00
#
_symmetry.space_group_name_H-M   'P 1'
#
loop_
_entity.id
_entity.type
_entity.pdbx_description
1 polymer ?
#
loop_
_entity_poly.entity_id
_entity_poly.type
_entity_poly.pdbx_seq_one_letter_code
_entity_poly.pdbx_strand_id
1 'polypeptide(L)'
;MRKVYLGFAVLMLAAVAVQFYLAAVGAFDTAPNDEAFNAHAIFGSILFALAVLATIVAAVARVGGRLIGMTAGIAGLTMLQSLIRVLADAFNESGDTSTTAGTLVFGLHALNGLAIMGLSGRVLADARRLVRTERPAVAA
;
A
#
# COMPACT_ATOMS: atom_id res chain seq x y z
N MET A 1 -8.42 -12.14 18.50
CA MET A 1 -8.18 -10.99 17.58
C MET A 1 -6.90 -11.07 16.77
N ARG A 2 -5.83 -11.71 17.24
CA ARG A 2 -4.55 -11.79 16.50
C ARG A 2 -4.64 -12.52 15.15
N LYS A 3 -5.44 -13.59 15.06
CA LYS A 3 -5.76 -14.27 13.79
C LYS A 3 -6.54 -13.39 12.81
N VAL A 4 -7.44 -12.54 13.31
CA VAL A 4 -8.17 -11.56 12.50
C VAL A 4 -7.18 -10.54 11.92
N TYR A 5 -6.30 -9.99 12.77
CA TYR A 5 -5.25 -9.09 12.33
C TYR A 5 -4.30 -9.74 11.31
N LEU A 6 -3.93 -11.01 11.49
CA LEU A 6 -3.16 -11.76 10.49
C LEU A 6 -3.91 -11.84 9.15
N GLY A 7 -5.22 -12.04 9.16
CA GLY A 7 -6.06 -11.97 7.95
C GLY A 7 -5.93 -10.62 7.25
N PHE A 8 -6.03 -9.51 7.98
CA PHE A 8 -5.80 -8.17 7.43
C PHE A 8 -4.39 -8.00 6.87
N ALA A 9 -3.37 -8.53 7.54
CA ALA A 9 -1.98 -8.46 7.04
C ALA A 9 -1.79 -9.23 5.72
N VAL A 10 -2.46 -10.38 5.56
CA VAL A 10 -2.47 -11.14 4.29
C VAL A 10 -3.20 -10.35 3.21
N LEU A 11 -4.41 -9.86 3.51
CA LEU A 11 -5.20 -9.07 2.57
C LEU A 11 -4.46 -7.81 2.13
N MET A 12 -3.75 -7.13 3.03
CA MET A 12 -2.95 -5.95 2.71
C MET A 12 -1.90 -6.28 1.64
N LEU A 13 -1.11 -7.32 1.87
CA LEU A 13 -0.04 -7.70 0.95
C LEU A 13 -0.58 -8.14 -0.41
N ALA A 14 -1.68 -8.90 -0.41
CA ALA A 14 -2.36 -9.29 -1.64
C ALA A 14 -2.91 -8.07 -2.39
N ALA A 15 -3.52 -7.11 -1.69
CA ALA A 15 -4.03 -5.88 -2.28
C ALA A 15 -2.89 -5.03 -2.89
N VAL A 16 -1.72 -4.96 -2.24
CA VAL A 16 -0.55 -4.29 -2.83
C VAL A 16 -0.08 -5.01 -4.10
N ALA A 17 -0.04 -6.35 -4.12
CA ALA A 17 0.30 -7.10 -5.32
C ALA A 17 -0.71 -6.85 -6.47
N VAL A 18 -2.01 -6.80 -6.16
CA VAL A 18 -3.05 -6.40 -7.12
C VAL A 18 -2.80 -4.98 -7.62
N GLN A 19 -2.35 -4.06 -6.77
CA GLN A 19 -2.03 -2.69 -7.23
C GLN A 19 -0.91 -2.64 -8.26
N PHE A 20 0.16 -3.40 -8.07
CA PHE A 20 1.23 -3.50 -9.07
C PHE A 20 0.73 -4.12 -10.37
N TYR A 21 -0.14 -5.13 -10.29
CA TYR A 21 -0.76 -5.71 -11.48
C TYR A 21 -1.62 -4.70 -12.23
N LEU A 22 -2.50 -3.96 -11.55
CA LEU A 22 -3.35 -2.95 -12.17
C LEU A 22 -2.55 -1.77 -12.73
N ALA A 23 -1.47 -1.37 -12.05
CA ALA A 23 -0.54 -0.36 -12.59
C ALA A 23 0.15 -0.85 -13.87
N ALA A 24 0.56 -2.13 -13.91
CA ALA A 24 1.13 -2.73 -15.11
C ALA A 24 0.11 -2.78 -16.25
N VAL A 25 -1.15 -3.17 -15.98
CA VAL A 25 -2.22 -3.16 -16.99
C VAL A 25 -2.36 -1.78 -17.63
N GLY A 26 -2.40 -0.70 -16.84
CA GLY A 26 -2.46 0.66 -17.38
C GLY A 26 -1.19 1.07 -18.14
N ALA A 27 -0.01 0.71 -17.62
CA ALA A 27 1.27 1.06 -18.23
C ALA A 27 1.54 0.36 -19.56
N PHE A 28 0.98 -0.83 -19.75
CA PHE A 28 1.11 -1.62 -20.98
C PHE A 28 -0.13 -1.52 -21.88
N ASP A 29 -1.07 -0.61 -21.60
CA ASP A 29 -2.17 -0.31 -22.51
C ASP A 29 -1.62 0.27 -23.83
N THR A 30 -2.34 0.02 -24.93
CA THR A 30 -2.02 0.60 -26.24
C THR A 30 -2.14 2.13 -26.28
N ALA A 31 -2.90 2.70 -25.34
CA ALA A 31 -3.04 4.13 -25.10
C ALA A 31 -2.95 4.40 -23.59
N PRO A 32 -1.72 4.49 -23.01
CA PRO A 32 -1.50 4.61 -21.56
C PRO A 32 -1.80 6.03 -21.06
N ASN A 33 -3.06 6.43 -21.14
CA ASN A 33 -3.60 7.68 -20.62
C ASN A 33 -4.15 7.48 -19.18
N ASP A 34 -4.64 8.54 -18.55
CA ASP A 34 -5.20 8.46 -17.19
C ASP A 34 -6.33 7.42 -17.04
N GLU A 35 -7.15 7.25 -18.08
CA GLU A 35 -8.27 6.31 -18.07
C GLU A 35 -7.80 4.85 -17.98
N ALA A 36 -6.68 4.51 -18.62
CA ALA A 36 -6.05 3.20 -18.54
C ALA A 36 -5.63 2.83 -17.10
N PHE A 37 -5.41 3.83 -16.24
CA PHE A 37 -5.06 3.64 -14.82
C PHE A 37 -6.26 3.74 -13.86
N ASN A 38 -7.49 3.94 -14.35
CA ASN A 38 -8.67 4.12 -13.47
C ASN A 38 -8.86 2.97 -12.47
N ALA A 39 -8.68 1.72 -12.92
CA ALA A 39 -8.77 0.56 -12.03
C ALA A 39 -7.71 0.60 -10.92
N HIS A 40 -6.47 0.97 -11.25
CA HIS A 40 -5.38 1.16 -10.29
C HIS A 40 -5.69 2.30 -9.31
N ALA A 41 -6.22 3.43 -9.80
CA ALA A 41 -6.57 4.57 -8.97
C ALA A 41 -7.69 4.24 -7.97
N ILE A 42 -8.80 3.65 -8.45
CA ILE A 42 -9.93 3.24 -7.61
C ILE A 42 -9.50 2.21 -6.56
N PHE A 43 -8.73 1.20 -6.98
CA PHE A 43 -8.24 0.19 -6.06
C PHE A 43 -7.24 0.78 -5.04
N GLY A 44 -6.56 1.88 -5.37
CA GLY A 44 -5.73 2.65 -4.44
C GLY A 44 -6.52 3.22 -3.27
N SER A 45 -7.72 3.75 -3.54
CA SER A 45 -8.63 4.19 -2.48
C SER A 45 -9.10 3.04 -1.59
N ILE A 46 -9.33 1.85 -2.16
CA ILE A 46 -9.68 0.64 -1.42
C ILE A 46 -8.52 0.18 -0.54
N LEU A 47 -7.29 0.16 -1.06
CA LEU A 47 -6.08 -0.17 -0.30
C LEU A 47 -5.89 0.80 0.87
N PHE A 48 -6.12 2.10 0.65
CA PHE A 48 -6.08 3.10 1.72
C PHE A 48 -7.09 2.80 2.82
N ALA A 49 -8.36 2.56 2.46
CA ALA A 49 -9.39 2.21 3.42
C ALA A 49 -9.06 0.92 4.19
N LEU A 50 -8.52 -0.08 3.50
CA LEU A 50 -8.05 -1.33 4.10
C LEU A 50 -6.92 -1.08 5.11
N ALA A 51 -5.95 -0.22 4.79
CA ALA A 51 -4.83 0.16 5.67
C ALA A 51 -5.31 0.86 6.95
N VAL A 52 -6.28 1.77 6.82
CA VAL A 52 -6.93 2.42 7.96
C VAL A 52 -7.66 1.38 8.82
N LEU A 53 -8.45 0.51 8.21
CA LEU A 53 -9.18 -0.53 8.94
C LEU A 53 -8.23 -1.51 9.64
N ALA A 54 -7.16 -1.94 8.98
CA ALA A 54 -6.13 -2.79 9.58
C ALA A 54 -5.47 -2.11 10.79
N THR A 55 -5.26 -0.79 10.73
CA THR A 55 -4.72 0.00 11.85
C THR A 55 -5.68 0.04 13.03
N ILE A 56 -6.98 0.26 12.79
CA ILE A 56 -8.01 0.22 13.82
C ILE A 56 -8.07 -1.19 14.45
N VAL A 57 -8.09 -2.23 13.62
CA VAL A 57 -8.09 -3.62 14.07
C VAL A 57 -6.83 -3.93 14.90
N ALA A 58 -5.65 -3.45 14.49
CA ALA A 58 -4.42 -3.60 15.25
C ALA A 58 -4.52 -2.94 16.64
N ALA A 59 -5.05 -1.72 16.70
CA ALA A 59 -5.21 -0.97 17.95
C ALA A 59 -6.22 -1.65 18.89
N VAL A 60 -7.39 -2.03 18.39
CA VAL A 60 -8.43 -2.74 19.15
C VAL A 60 -7.93 -4.11 19.62
N ALA A 61 -7.20 -4.82 18.77
CA ALA A 61 -6.61 -6.12 19.10
C ALA A 61 -5.37 -6.02 20.01
N ARG A 62 -4.88 -4.81 20.30
CA ARG A 62 -3.70 -4.52 21.13
C ARG A 62 -2.47 -5.34 20.72
N VAL A 63 -2.21 -5.45 19.42
CA VAL A 63 -1.11 -6.28 18.87
C VAL A 63 0.30 -5.68 19.08
N GLY A 64 0.39 -4.49 19.66
CA GLY A 64 1.62 -3.78 19.98
C GLY A 64 1.82 -2.51 19.13
N GLY A 65 2.36 -1.46 19.75
CA GLY A 65 2.49 -0.13 19.13
C GLY A 65 3.27 -0.13 17.81
N ARG A 66 4.27 -1.01 17.68
CA ARG A 66 5.03 -1.18 16.44
C ARG A 66 4.16 -1.63 15.27
N LEU A 67 3.32 -2.65 15.46
CA LEU A 67 2.45 -3.15 14.39
C LEU A 67 1.36 -2.14 14.02
N ILE A 68 0.81 -1.44 15.02
CA ILE A 68 -0.13 -0.33 14.80
C ILE A 68 0.53 0.79 13.98
N GLY A 69 1.74 1.20 14.36
CA GLY A 69 2.50 2.21 13.64
C GLY A 69 2.87 1.80 12.22
N MET A 70 3.19 0.52 11.99
CA MET A 70 3.48 0.00 10.65
C MET A 70 2.24 0.05 9.75
N THR A 71 1.07 -0.39 10.22
CA THR A 71 -0.16 -0.32 9.41
C THR A 71 -0.62 1.12 9.19
N ALA A 72 -0.47 1.99 10.19
CA ALA A 72 -0.72 3.42 10.04
C ALA A 72 0.26 4.04 9.02
N GLY A 73 1.51 3.59 9.03
CA GLY A 73 2.53 3.95 8.06
C GLY A 73 2.14 3.57 6.63
N ILE A 74 1.58 2.38 6.41
CA ILE A 74 1.05 1.99 5.08
C ILE A 74 -0.06 2.95 4.62
N ALA A 75 -0.99 3.32 5.51
CA ALA A 75 -2.03 4.29 5.18
C ALA A 75 -1.43 5.67 4.82
N GLY A 76 -0.45 6.15 5.59
CA GLY A 76 0.28 7.38 5.33
C GLY A 76 1.05 7.36 4.00
N LEU A 77 1.76 6.27 3.70
CA LEU A 77 2.45 6.10 2.42
C LEU A 77 1.47 6.01 1.24
N THR A 78 0.28 5.47 1.44
CA THR A 78 -0.78 5.46 0.42
C THR A 78 -1.31 6.87 0.16
N MET A 79 -1.49 7.71 1.19
CA MET A 79 -1.79 9.13 1.00
C MET A 79 -0.65 9.87 0.29
N LEU A 80 0.60 9.54 0.61
CA LEU A 80 1.78 10.07 -0.06
C LEU A 80 1.80 9.74 -1.56
N GLN A 81 1.25 8.60 -1.99
CA GLN A 81 1.12 8.28 -3.43
C GLN A 81 0.32 9.34 -4.18
N SER A 82 -0.81 9.78 -3.61
CA SER A 82 -1.65 10.83 -4.21
C SER A 82 -0.95 12.18 -4.20
N LEU A 83 -0.23 12.50 -3.13
CA LEU A 83 0.56 13.73 -3.05
C LEU A 83 1.67 13.76 -4.10
N ILE A 84 2.39 12.65 -4.32
CA ILE A 84 3.41 12.56 -5.37
C ILE A 84 2.81 12.85 -6.75
N ARG A 85 1.63 12.31 -7.05
CA ARG A 85 0.93 12.60 -8.31
C ARG A 85 0.62 14.09 -8.45
N VAL A 86 -0.02 14.70 -7.44
CA VAL A 86 -0.38 16.14 -7.47
C VAL A 86 0.87 17.01 -7.65
N LEU A 87 1.97 16.67 -6.98
CA LEU A 87 3.23 17.40 -7.13
C LEU A 87 3.83 17.23 -8.52
N ALA A 88 3.81 16.01 -9.09
CA ALA A 88 4.27 15.78 -10.46
C ALA A 88 3.46 16.60 -11.47
N ASP A 89 2.14 16.64 -11.32
CA ASP A 89 1.24 17.42 -12.17
C ASP A 89 1.52 18.92 -12.07
N ALA A 90 1.87 19.43 -10.88
CA ALA A 90 2.24 20.83 -10.67
C ALA A 90 3.57 21.24 -11.35
N PHE A 91 4.42 20.28 -11.71
CA PHE A 91 5.64 20.50 -12.50
C PHE A 91 5.41 20.42 -14.01
N ASN A 92 4.22 20.03 -14.47
CA ASN A 92 3.89 20.06 -15.89
C ASN A 92 3.58 21.52 -16.29
N GLU A 93 4.15 21.97 -17.42
CA GLU A 93 3.84 23.29 -17.97
C GLU A 93 2.38 23.34 -18.44
N SER A 94 1.86 24.55 -18.73
CA SER A 94 0.47 24.72 -19.21
C SER A 94 0.30 24.06 -20.59
N GLY A 95 -0.11 22.80 -20.57
CA GLY A 95 -0.31 21.93 -21.73
C GLY A 95 -0.32 20.47 -21.28
N ASP A 96 -1.01 19.60 -22.00
CA ASP A 96 -1.20 18.17 -21.66
C ASP A 96 0.07 17.31 -21.79
N THR A 97 1.25 17.94 -21.74
CA THR A 97 2.55 17.30 -21.98
C THR A 97 3.37 17.25 -20.70
N SER A 98 3.79 16.04 -20.32
CA SER A 98 4.64 15.84 -19.15
C SER A 98 6.02 16.46 -19.34
N THR A 99 6.51 17.19 -18.34
CA THR A 99 7.89 17.69 -18.31
C THR A 99 8.83 16.61 -17.78
N THR A 100 10.14 16.74 -18.04
CA THR A 100 11.15 15.86 -17.44
C THR A 100 11.09 15.91 -15.90
N ALA A 101 10.90 17.10 -15.34
CA ALA A 101 10.77 17.28 -13.89
C ALA A 101 9.54 16.55 -13.34
N GLY A 102 8.36 16.76 -13.96
CA GLY A 102 7.13 16.06 -13.58
C GLY A 102 7.27 14.55 -13.67
N THR A 103 7.90 14.04 -14.73
CA THR A 103 8.15 12.60 -14.93
C THR A 103 9.07 12.02 -13.84
N LEU A 104 10.16 12.71 -13.50
CA LEU A 104 11.07 12.27 -12.45
C LEU A 104 10.41 12.27 -11.06
N VAL A 105 9.60 13.30 -10.75
CA VAL A 105 8.82 13.36 -9.52
C VAL A 105 7.80 12.23 -9.47
N PHE A 106 7.08 11.99 -10.57
CA PHE A 106 6.13 10.88 -10.65
C PHE A 106 6.81 9.52 -10.49
N GLY A 107 8.05 9.35 -10.94
CA GLY A 107 8.85 8.15 -10.70
C GLY A 107 8.98 7.76 -9.21
N LEU A 108 8.90 8.74 -8.29
CA LEU A 108 8.87 8.48 -6.85
C LEU A 108 7.63 7.67 -6.42
N HIS A 109 6.54 7.71 -7.19
CA HIS A 109 5.32 6.93 -6.95
C HIS A 109 5.63 5.42 -6.96
N ALA A 110 6.41 4.98 -7.95
CA ALA A 110 6.83 3.59 -8.07
C ALA A 110 7.73 3.17 -6.88
N LEU A 111 8.69 4.01 -6.50
CA LEU A 111 9.57 3.73 -5.35
C LEU A 111 8.79 3.68 -4.02
N ASN A 112 7.85 4.61 -3.83
CA ASN A 112 6.94 4.58 -2.68
C ASN A 112 6.06 3.33 -2.68
N GLY A 113 5.66 2.84 -3.86
CA GLY A 113 4.91 1.58 -4.01
C GLY A 113 5.71 0.39 -3.52
N LEU A 114 7.01 0.34 -3.85
CA LEU A 114 7.93 -0.69 -3.35
C LEU A 114 8.11 -0.59 -1.82
N ALA A 115 8.16 0.62 -1.27
CA ALA A 115 8.22 0.82 0.18
C ALA A 115 6.95 0.28 0.87
N ILE A 116 5.77 0.56 0.31
CA ILE A 116 4.48 0.01 0.81
C ILE A 116 4.49 -1.52 0.75
N MET A 117 4.98 -2.11 -0.34
CA MET A 117 5.11 -3.56 -0.51
C MET A 117 6.03 -4.17 0.57
N GLY A 118 7.22 -3.60 0.76
CA GLY A 118 8.17 -4.05 1.77
C GLY A 118 7.61 -3.96 3.19
N LEU A 119 6.94 -2.85 3.51
CA LEU A 119 6.32 -2.64 4.82
C LEU A 119 5.14 -3.61 5.04
N SER A 120 4.32 -3.85 4.02
CA SER A 120 3.23 -4.84 4.07
C SER A 120 3.75 -6.26 4.29
N GLY A 121 4.84 -6.63 3.61
CA GLY A 121 5.51 -7.91 3.82
C GLY A 121 6.04 -8.05 5.25
N ARG A 122 6.59 -6.97 5.81
CA ARG A 122 7.06 -6.94 7.20
C ARG A 122 5.92 -7.10 8.20
N VAL A 123 4.81 -6.39 8.00
CA VAL A 123 3.59 -6.51 8.81
C VAL A 123 3.09 -7.96 8.82
N LEU A 124 3.03 -8.62 7.66
CA LEU A 124 2.64 -10.03 7.57
C LEU A 124 3.60 -10.95 8.32
N ALA A 125 4.91 -10.76 8.16
CA ALA A 125 5.92 -11.58 8.85
C ALA A 125 5.81 -11.45 10.38
N ASP A 126 5.69 -10.23 10.89
CA ASP A 126 5.57 -9.95 12.32
C ASP A 126 4.21 -10.43 12.88
N ALA A 127 3.11 -10.28 12.13
CA ALA A 127 1.78 -10.81 12.50
C ALA A 127 1.76 -12.35 12.58
N ARG A 128 2.46 -13.05 11.68
CA ARG A 128 2.62 -14.52 11.74
C ARG A 128 3.35 -14.96 13.00
N ARG A 129 4.41 -14.25 13.39
CA ARG A 129 5.14 -14.52 14.64
C ARG A 129 4.23 -14.35 15.85
N LEU A 130 3.45 -13.27 15.87
CA LEU A 130 2.49 -12.97 16.93
C LEU A 130 1.48 -14.10 17.19
N VAL A 131 0.97 -14.75 16.12
CA VAL A 131 0.05 -15.89 16.23
C VAL A 131 0.76 -17.19 16.61
N ARG A 132 2.01 -17.39 16.19
CA ARG A 132 2.79 -18.59 16.54
C ARG A 132 3.09 -18.66 18.03
N THR A 133 3.44 -17.54 18.66
CA THR A 133 3.74 -17.47 20.10
C THR A 133 2.50 -17.71 20.98
N GLU A 134 1.27 -17.63 20.44
CA GLU A 134 0.05 -18.01 21.18
C GLU A 134 -0.21 -19.52 21.23
N ARG A 135 0.35 -20.32 20.32
CA ARG A 135 0.22 -21.78 20.41
C ARG A 135 1.19 -22.27 21.49
N PRO A 136 0.72 -22.97 22.55
CA PRO A 136 1.62 -23.65 23.47
C PRO A 136 2.52 -24.57 22.65
N ALA A 137 3.83 -24.59 22.96
CA ALA A 137 4.67 -25.71 22.55
C ALA A 137 3.98 -26.96 23.11
N VAL A 138 3.51 -27.84 22.23
CA VAL A 138 3.02 -29.16 22.66
C VAL A 138 4.20 -29.78 23.40
N ALA A 139 4.04 -29.95 24.71
CA ALA A 139 5.07 -30.52 25.57
C ALA A 139 5.47 -31.88 25.00
N ALA A 140 6.76 -32.01 24.66
CA ALA A 140 7.40 -33.26 24.33
C ALA A 140 7.85 -33.96 25.62
#